data_AF-A0A9P5NNG2-F1
#
_entry.id   AF-A0A9P5NNG2-F1
#
_cell.length_a   1.000
_cell.length_b   1.000
_cell.length_c   1.000
_cell.angle_alpha   90.00
_cell.angle_beta   90.00
_cell.angle_gamma   90.00
#
_symmetry.space_group_name_H-M   'P 1'
#
loop_
_entity.id
_entity.type
_entity.pdbx_description
1 polymer ?
#
loop_
_entity_poly.entity_id
_entity_poly.type
_entity_poly.pdbx_seq_one_letter_code
_entity_poly.pdbx_strand_id
1 'polypeptide(L)'
;RSYHLEIVQHPLRTAEFGAAYLSRVPLTPPIIAQLTVRDPSGNSIVPEAELPFLVAHLSLHSADGSTPLDAGSFIGRGISQNPPTLYGHLVSTVEQLEDLQGNMGLFFLFPDVSIRQRGRYQLGVTLTRISR
;
A
#
# COMPACT_ATOMS: atom_id res chain seq x y z
N ARG A 1 -12.53 -2.22 -19.74
CA ARG A 1 -11.95 -3.06 -18.66
C ARG A 1 -12.12 -2.31 -17.36
N SER A 2 -12.27 -3.03 -16.25
CA SER A 2 -12.38 -2.45 -14.92
C SER A 2 -11.42 -3.16 -13.98
N TYR A 3 -10.74 -2.40 -13.13
CA TYR A 3 -9.77 -2.89 -12.16
C TYR A 3 -10.35 -2.68 -10.76
N HIS A 4 -10.35 -3.72 -9.95
CA HIS A 4 -10.87 -3.68 -8.59
C HIS A 4 -9.79 -4.17 -7.64
N LEU A 5 -9.51 -3.37 -6.62
CA LEU A 5 -8.63 -3.75 -5.52
C LEU A 5 -9.48 -4.11 -4.30
N GLU A 6 -9.16 -5.24 -3.69
CA GLU A 6 -9.74 -5.67 -2.42
C GLU A 6 -8.62 -5.90 -1.40
N ILE A 7 -8.76 -5.36 -0.20
CA ILE A 7 -7.81 -5.62 0.88
C ILE A 7 -8.19 -6.96 1.53
N VAL A 8 -7.44 -8.01 1.22
CA VAL A 8 -7.68 -9.36 1.75
C VAL A 8 -6.96 -9.60 3.08
N GLN A 9 -5.95 -8.79 3.40
CA GLN A 9 -5.32 -8.77 4.71
C GLN A 9 -5.11 -7.33 5.18
N HIS A 10 -5.78 -6.98 6.29
CA HIS A 10 -5.67 -5.68 6.93
C HIS A 10 -4.59 -5.68 8.02
N PRO A 11 -3.78 -4.61 8.13
CA PRO A 11 -2.85 -4.46 9.24
C PRO A 11 -3.60 -4.12 10.52
N LEU A 12 -3.11 -4.61 11.65
CA LEU A 12 -3.75 -4.38 12.96
C LEU A 12 -2.95 -3.40 13.81
N ARG A 13 -1.62 -3.52 13.82
CA ARG A 13 -0.74 -2.69 14.67
C ARG A 13 0.69 -2.65 14.16
N THR A 14 1.42 -1.64 14.64
CA THR A 14 2.87 -1.43 14.49
C THR A 14 3.35 -0.72 15.77
N ALA A 15 4.66 -0.54 15.93
CA ALA A 15 5.22 0.28 17.00
C ALA A 15 5.70 1.62 16.42
N GLU A 16 5.40 2.72 17.11
CA GLU A 16 6.04 4.00 16.78
C GLU A 16 7.56 3.88 16.94
N PHE A 17 8.32 4.49 16.05
CA PHE A 17 9.78 4.42 16.09
C PHE A 17 10.47 5.77 16.20
N GLY A 18 9.76 6.89 15.98
CA GLY A 18 10.34 8.23 16.11
C GLY A 18 11.61 8.39 15.26
N ALA A 19 12.77 8.53 15.91
CA ALA A 19 14.09 8.61 15.26
C ALA A 19 14.87 7.27 15.25
N ALA A 20 14.34 6.22 15.88
CA ALA A 20 14.98 4.91 16.03
C ALA A 20 14.74 4.01 14.81
N TYR A 21 15.28 4.38 13.65
CA TYR A 21 15.07 3.67 12.37
C TYR A 21 15.39 2.18 12.42
N LEU A 22 16.40 1.77 13.20
CA LEU A 22 16.84 0.37 13.31
C LEU A 22 15.93 -0.49 14.22
N SER A 23 15.04 0.13 14.99
CA SER A 23 14.14 -0.56 15.93
C SER A 23 12.69 -0.58 15.43
N ARG A 24 12.48 -0.26 14.15
CA ARG A 24 11.14 -0.24 13.54
C ARG A 24 10.52 -1.63 13.54
N VAL A 25 9.23 -1.69 13.83
CA VAL A 25 8.43 -2.92 13.73
C VAL A 25 7.40 -2.70 12.62
N PRO A 26 7.42 -3.49 11.54
CA PRO A 26 6.47 -3.29 10.45
C PRO A 26 5.03 -3.54 10.89
N LEU A 27 4.08 -3.01 10.12
CA LEU A 27 2.67 -3.28 10.24
C LEU A 27 2.43 -4.79 10.23
N THR A 28 1.74 -5.25 11.26
CA THR A 28 1.47 -6.68 11.48
C THR A 28 -0.03 -6.91 11.66
N PRO A 29 -0.64 -7.84 10.91
CA PRO A 29 -0.05 -8.54 9.75
C PRO A 29 0.21 -7.55 8.58
N PRO A 30 1.02 -7.91 7.57
CA PRO A 30 1.29 -7.02 6.45
C PRO A 30 0.04 -6.78 5.59
N ILE A 31 0.01 -5.69 4.83
CA ILE A 31 -1.13 -5.42 3.94
C ILE A 31 -1.01 -6.31 2.70
N ILE A 32 -2.11 -6.97 2.34
CA ILE A 32 -2.22 -7.71 1.09
C ILE A 32 -3.48 -7.22 0.37
N ALA A 33 -3.31 -6.77 -0.87
CA ALA A 33 -4.40 -6.37 -1.74
C ALA A 33 -4.51 -7.32 -2.94
N GLN A 34 -5.70 -7.82 -3.23
CA GLN A 34 -6.00 -8.64 -4.40
C GLN A 34 -6.50 -7.75 -5.54
N LEU A 35 -6.00 -8.00 -6.75
CA LEU A 35 -6.42 -7.33 -7.97
C LEU A 35 -7.35 -8.25 -8.77
N THR A 36 -8.57 -7.76 -9.05
CA THR A 36 -9.47 -8.39 -10.02
C THR A 36 -9.62 -7.47 -11.24
N VAL A 37 -9.27 -8.00 -12.42
CA VAL A 37 -9.47 -7.30 -13.70
C VAL A 37 -10.62 -7.96 -14.44
N ARG A 38 -11.59 -7.15 -14.89
CA ARG A 38 -12.73 -7.64 -15.68
C ARG A 38 -12.75 -7.04 -17.08
N ASP A 39 -13.11 -7.88 -18.06
CA ASP A 39 -13.40 -7.47 -19.43
C ASP A 39 -14.71 -6.66 -19.52
N PRO A 40 -15.06 -6.05 -20.68
CA PRO A 40 -16.33 -5.35 -20.85
C PRO A 40 -17.58 -6.22 -20.67
N SER A 41 -17.45 -7.54 -20.81
CA SER A 41 -18.53 -8.51 -20.61
C SER A 41 -18.70 -8.91 -19.14
N GLY A 42 -17.80 -8.47 -18.25
CA GLY A 42 -17.82 -8.74 -16.81
C GLY A 42 -17.03 -9.98 -16.38
N ASN A 43 -16.36 -10.68 -17.31
CA ASN A 43 -15.56 -11.85 -16.98
C ASN A 43 -14.22 -11.46 -16.38
N SER A 44 -13.78 -12.19 -15.34
CA SER A 44 -12.44 -12.05 -14.79
C SER A 44 -11.40 -12.51 -15.81
N ILE A 45 -10.36 -11.68 -16.02
CA ILE A 45 -9.27 -11.94 -16.95
C ILE A 45 -7.91 -11.66 -16.28
N VAL A 46 -6.86 -12.30 -16.77
CA VAL A 46 -5.48 -11.95 -16.45
C VAL A 46 -4.89 -11.20 -17.65
N PRO A 47 -4.49 -9.92 -17.51
CA PRO A 47 -3.92 -9.16 -18.61
C PRO A 47 -2.38 -9.23 -18.58
N GLU A 48 -1.78 -10.35 -19.01
CA GLU A 48 -0.34 -10.65 -18.82
C GLU A 48 0.58 -9.54 -19.33
N ALA A 49 0.27 -8.96 -20.50
CA ALA A 49 1.07 -7.90 -21.10
C ALA A 49 0.99 -6.56 -20.33
N GLU A 50 -0.01 -6.37 -19.48
CA GLU A 50 -0.17 -5.15 -18.67
C GLU A 50 0.43 -5.29 -17.27
N LEU A 51 0.52 -6.51 -16.73
CA LEU A 51 0.95 -6.75 -15.34
C LEU A 51 2.26 -6.03 -14.95
N PRO A 52 3.33 -6.02 -15.79
CA PRO A 52 4.58 -5.35 -15.44
C PRO A 52 4.45 -3.83 -15.25
N PHE A 53 3.36 -3.23 -15.74
CA PHE A 53 3.09 -1.80 -15.68
C PHE A 53 2.09 -1.43 -14.58
N LEU A 54 1.50 -2.41 -13.91
CA LEU A 54 0.56 -2.20 -12.81
C LEU A 54 1.31 -2.17 -11.49
N VAL A 55 1.20 -1.04 -10.79
CA VAL A 55 1.90 -0.77 -9.55
C VAL A 55 0.88 -0.27 -8.52
N ALA A 56 0.97 -0.77 -7.29
CA ALA A 56 0.17 -0.28 -6.18
C ALA A 56 1.03 0.58 -5.25
N HIS A 57 0.49 1.74 -4.85
CA HIS A 57 1.12 2.66 -3.91
C HIS A 57 0.30 2.76 -2.62
N LEU A 58 0.97 2.72 -1.48
CA LEU A 58 0.37 2.95 -0.16
C LEU A 58 0.44 4.42 0.25
N SER A 59 -0.69 4.97 0.67
CA SER A 59 -0.80 6.27 1.33
C SER A 59 -1.30 6.13 2.77
N LEU A 60 -1.06 7.16 3.57
CA LEU A 60 -1.50 7.32 4.95
C LEU A 60 -2.48 8.48 5.04
N HIS A 61 -3.64 8.22 5.64
CA HIS A 61 -4.64 9.24 5.95
C HIS A 61 -4.92 9.28 7.46
N SER A 62 -5.57 10.36 7.91
CA SER A 62 -6.13 10.47 9.26
C SER A 62 -7.09 9.32 9.58
N ALA A 63 -7.40 9.13 10.86
CA ALA A 63 -8.25 8.03 11.33
C ALA A 63 -9.65 7.99 10.67
N ASP A 64 -10.18 9.14 10.28
CA ASP A 64 -11.46 9.32 9.57
C ASP A 64 -11.32 9.22 8.04
N GLY A 65 -10.09 9.09 7.52
CA GLY A 65 -9.80 9.01 6.09
C GLY A 65 -9.86 10.35 5.34
N SER A 66 -10.11 11.46 6.02
CA SER A 66 -10.38 12.75 5.37
C SER A 66 -9.12 13.51 4.94
N THR A 67 -8.01 13.32 5.65
CA THR A 67 -6.81 14.16 5.51
C THR A 67 -5.61 13.29 5.13
N PRO A 68 -4.92 13.58 4.02
CA PRO A 68 -3.69 12.90 3.66
C PRO A 68 -2.53 13.31 4.57
N LEU A 69 -1.72 12.33 4.99
CA LEU A 69 -0.61 12.47 5.93
C LEU A 69 0.73 11.95 5.34
N ASP A 70 0.78 11.75 4.03
CA ASP A 70 1.95 11.24 3.29
C ASP A 70 3.14 12.22 3.30
N ALA A 71 2.85 13.51 3.30
CA ALA A 71 3.86 14.56 3.20
C ALA A 71 4.44 14.87 4.59
N GLY A 72 5.67 14.40 4.83
CA GLY A 72 6.59 15.20 5.63
C GLY A 72 6.78 16.55 4.94
N SER A 73 6.74 17.66 5.68
CA SER A 73 6.93 18.99 5.09
C SER A 73 8.38 19.17 4.66
N PHE A 74 8.69 18.90 3.38
CA PHE A 74 10.01 19.12 2.80
C PHE A 74 10.13 20.44 2.04
N ILE A 75 9.06 21.23 1.91
CA ILE A 75 9.06 22.43 1.07
C ILE A 75 8.85 23.68 1.92
N GLY A 76 9.96 24.32 2.31
CA GLY A 76 9.93 25.66 2.91
C GLY A 76 11.01 25.89 3.97
N ARG A 77 11.83 26.92 3.74
CA ARG A 77 12.94 27.38 4.59
C ARG A 77 12.60 27.38 6.10
N GLY A 78 13.38 26.64 6.90
CA GLY A 78 13.85 27.12 8.20
C GLY A 78 13.18 26.66 9.50
N ILE A 79 12.01 25.99 9.53
CA ILE A 79 11.36 25.66 10.82
C ILE A 79 10.67 24.27 10.76
N SER A 80 11.31 23.28 11.40
CA SER A 80 10.93 21.85 11.57
C SER A 80 11.07 20.93 10.34
N GLN A 81 12.10 20.08 10.38
CA GLN A 81 12.27 18.91 9.50
C GLN A 81 11.42 17.78 10.09
N ASN A 82 10.13 17.70 9.76
CA ASN A 82 9.33 16.55 10.16
C ASN A 82 9.43 15.48 9.06
N PRO A 83 10.18 14.38 9.29
CA PRO A 83 10.24 13.29 8.33
C PRO A 83 8.85 12.65 8.16
N PRO A 84 8.57 12.00 7.00
CA PRO A 84 7.30 11.34 6.74
C PRO A 84 6.89 10.38 7.85
N THR A 85 5.60 10.37 8.13
CA THR A 85 5.00 9.48 9.13
C THR A 85 4.93 8.04 8.64
N LEU A 86 4.58 7.85 7.35
CA LEU A 86 4.61 6.55 6.69
C LEU A 86 6.03 6.27 6.17
N TYR A 87 6.57 5.08 6.46
CA TYR A 87 7.96 4.74 6.14
C TYR A 87 8.09 3.28 5.72
N GLY A 88 9.06 2.97 4.84
CA GLY A 88 9.37 1.62 4.37
C GLY A 88 9.12 1.44 2.87
N HIS A 89 8.79 0.21 2.46
CA HIS A 89 8.43 -0.12 1.08
C HIS A 89 6.95 0.18 0.81
N LEU A 90 6.69 1.36 0.25
CA LEU A 90 5.33 1.88 0.01
C LEU A 90 4.78 1.54 -1.37
N VAL A 91 5.56 0.84 -2.19
CA VAL A 91 5.23 0.50 -3.58
C VAL A 91 5.33 -1.01 -3.74
N SER A 92 4.37 -1.60 -4.45
CA SER A 92 4.30 -3.03 -4.74
C SER A 92 3.95 -3.26 -6.20
N THR A 93 4.53 -4.30 -6.80
CA THR A 93 4.20 -4.80 -8.14
C THR A 93 3.22 -5.97 -8.05
N VAL A 94 2.54 -6.31 -9.15
CA VAL A 94 1.66 -7.47 -9.16
C VAL A 94 2.46 -8.77 -9.02
N GLU A 95 2.10 -9.60 -8.06
CA GLU A 95 2.57 -10.98 -7.90
C GLU A 95 1.44 -11.96 -8.23
N GLN A 96 1.75 -13.05 -8.94
CA GLN A 96 0.82 -14.15 -9.15
C GLN A 96 1.08 -15.23 -8.10
N LEU A 97 0.12 -15.43 -7.19
CA LEU A 97 0.26 -16.35 -6.06
C LEU A 97 -0.98 -17.22 -5.93
N GLU A 98 -0.83 -18.36 -5.26
CA GLU A 98 -1.96 -19.18 -4.81
C GLU A 98 -2.55 -18.60 -3.52
N ASP A 99 -3.87 -18.50 -3.46
CA ASP A 99 -4.60 -18.17 -2.23
C ASP A 99 -4.65 -19.37 -1.27
N LEU A 100 -5.27 -19.18 -0.10
CA LEU A 100 -5.40 -20.23 0.92
C LEU A 100 -6.30 -21.40 0.49
N GLN A 101 -7.04 -21.26 -0.62
CA GLN A 101 -7.88 -22.29 -1.21
C GLN A 101 -7.20 -22.98 -2.41
N GLY A 102 -5.99 -22.55 -2.78
CA GLY A 102 -5.22 -23.07 -3.91
C GLY A 102 -5.58 -22.44 -5.27
N ASN A 103 -6.33 -21.34 -5.29
CA ASN A 103 -6.62 -20.64 -6.55
C ASN A 103 -5.55 -19.60 -6.85
N MET A 104 -5.13 -19.52 -8.12
CA MET A 104 -4.23 -18.46 -8.58
C MET A 104 -4.93 -17.10 -8.57
N GLY A 105 -4.26 -16.09 -8.01
CA GLY A 105 -4.71 -14.70 -7.98
C GLY A 105 -3.58 -13.70 -8.23
N LEU A 106 -3.97 -12.45 -8.42
CA LEU A 106 -3.06 -11.31 -8.59
C LEU A 106 -3.03 -10.50 -7.29
N PHE A 107 -1.85 -10.32 -6.70
CA PHE A 107 -1.70 -9.71 -5.38
C PHE A 107 -0.65 -8.60 -5.37
N PHE A 108 -0.87 -7.62 -4.51
CA PHE A 108 0.11 -6.62 -4.11
C PHE A 108 0.41 -6.80 -2.62
N LEU A 109 1.68 -6.95 -2.28
CA LEU A 109 2.14 -7.20 -0.92
C LEU A 109 2.94 -6.01 -0.41
N PHE A 110 2.69 -5.62 0.84
CA PHE A 110 3.43 -4.57 1.53
C PHE A 110 3.97 -5.10 2.86
N PRO A 111 5.02 -5.94 2.82
CA PRO A 111 5.55 -6.61 4.00
C PRO A 111 6.34 -5.69 4.94
N ASP A 112 6.79 -4.54 4.44
CA ASP A 112 7.77 -3.71 5.13
C ASP A 112 7.34 -2.25 5.23
N VAL A 113 6.29 -1.99 6.00
CA VAL A 113 5.72 -0.64 6.20
C VAL A 113 5.65 -0.35 7.68
N SER A 114 6.08 0.83 8.13
CA SER A 114 6.09 1.24 9.54
C SER A 114 5.54 2.66 9.69
N ILE A 115 5.03 2.96 10.87
CA ILE A 115 4.49 4.27 11.21
C ILE A 115 5.40 4.95 12.25
N ARG A 116 5.84 6.16 11.95
CA ARG A 116 6.84 6.87 12.77
C ARG A 116 6.29 7.34 14.11
N GLN A 117 5.08 7.88 14.11
CA GLN A 117 4.46 8.51 15.27
C GLN A 117 3.23 7.72 15.68
N ARG A 118 3.00 7.55 16.99
CA ARG A 118 1.76 6.94 17.48
C ARG A 118 0.53 7.70 17.00
N GLY A 119 -0.51 6.96 16.65
CA GLY A 119 -1.79 7.51 16.25
C GLY A 119 -2.74 6.44 15.75
N ARG A 120 -3.90 6.88 15.29
CA ARG A 120 -4.86 6.07 14.54
C ARG A 120 -4.91 6.61 13.12
N TYR A 121 -4.85 5.71 12.15
CA TYR A 121 -4.68 6.06 10.75
C TYR A 121 -5.51 5.14 9.87
N GLN A 122 -5.76 5.58 8.65
CA GLN A 122 -6.20 4.71 7.56
C GLN A 122 -5.10 4.63 6.50
N LEU A 123 -5.03 3.50 5.83
CA LEU A 123 -4.10 3.30 4.71
C LEU A 123 -4.90 3.21 3.41
N GLY A 124 -4.45 3.93 2.40
CA GLY A 124 -5.00 3.86 1.04
C GLY A 124 -4.10 3.03 0.15
N VAL A 125 -4.68 2.13 -0.65
CA VAL A 125 -3.95 1.42 -1.72
C VAL A 125 -4.45 1.95 -3.06
N THR A 126 -3.55 2.54 -3.84
CA THR A 126 -3.88 3.12 -5.14
C THR A 126 -3.21 2.33 -6.25
N LEU A 127 -4.00 1.75 -7.15
CA LEU A 127 -3.50 1.15 -8.39
C LEU A 127 -3.16 2.25 -9.40
N THR A 128 -1.94 2.22 -9.92
CA THR A 128 -1.47 3.09 -11.00
C THR A 128 -0.90 2.23 -12.12
N ARG A 129 -1.16 2.63 -13.36
CA ARG A 129 -0.48 2.07 -14.53
C ARG A 129 0.66 3.00 -14.91
N ILE A 130 1.90 2.57 -14.73
CA ILE A 130 3.07 3.31 -15.21
C ILE A 130 3.31 2.95 -16.67
N SER A 131 3.02 3.88 -17.59
CA SER A 131 3.21 3.62 -19.02
C SER A 131 4.70 3.69 -19.40
N ARG A 132 5.01 3.21 -20.61
CA ARG A 132 6.08 3.82 -21.42
C ARG A 132 5.61 5.16 -21.99
#